data_AF-A0A970PEQ5-F1
#
_entry.id   AF-A0A970PEQ5-F1
#
_cell.length_a   1.000
_cell.length_b   1.000
_cell.length_c   1.000
_cell.angle_alpha   90.00
_cell.angle_beta   90.00
_cell.angle_gamma   90.00
#
_symmetry.space_group_name_H-M   'P 1'
#
loop_
_entity.id
_entity.type
_entity.pdbx_description
1 polymer ?
#
loop_
_entity_poly.entity_id
_entity_poly.type
_entity_poly.pdbx_seq_one_letter_code
_entity_poly.pdbx_strand_id
1 'polypeptide(L)'
;MNCSEYENVKHFTYVEYCDYLQKKHGIGKYDYMTKLWNKNTKCTRTKEGLIAHHKYENCAIMLSKKEFAMSNPFEWQLAKNIVFCDYLEHLLLHVLICEQPSEDKNDLEAVGIGGVINFIVPELNDFYSGWVTKQEWQKNCHDLIKGDKDVYLTIIKRFRSSCKNNPFFSEDGLFKSFNERYGLWSSTKNKSIYNEIKSL
;
A
#
# COMPACT_ATOMS: atom_id res chain seq x y z
N MET A 1 -11.23 4.24 -0.98
CA MET A 1 -11.31 5.53 -0.27
C MET A 1 -11.61 6.61 -1.30
N ASN A 2 -12.64 7.41 -1.05
CA ASN A 2 -12.98 8.55 -1.90
C ASN A 2 -12.51 9.88 -1.28
N CYS A 3 -12.71 11.01 -1.99
CA CYS A 3 -12.26 12.32 -1.52
C CYS A 3 -12.85 12.70 -0.15
N SER A 4 -14.14 12.43 0.08
CA SER A 4 -14.77 12.76 1.37
C SER A 4 -14.17 11.96 2.53
N GLU A 5 -13.87 10.68 2.30
CA GLU A 5 -13.18 9.87 3.29
C GLU A 5 -11.76 10.38 3.54
N TYR A 6 -11.00 10.68 2.48
CA TYR A 6 -9.65 11.23 2.60
C TYR A 6 -9.63 12.50 3.46
N GLU A 7 -10.56 13.43 3.22
CA GLU A 7 -10.67 14.67 3.98
C GLU A 7 -10.87 14.44 5.49
N ASN A 8 -11.58 13.38 5.87
CA ASN A 8 -11.82 13.03 7.27
C ASN A 8 -10.61 12.38 7.95
N VAL A 9 -9.77 11.65 7.20
CA VAL A 9 -8.66 10.85 7.75
C VAL A 9 -7.28 11.44 7.46
N LYS A 10 -7.16 12.47 6.63
CA LYS A 10 -5.86 13.05 6.21
C LYS A 10 -4.99 13.53 7.38
N HIS A 11 -5.57 13.80 8.54
CA HIS A 11 -4.84 14.25 9.72
C HIS A 11 -4.44 13.12 10.67
N PHE A 12 -4.85 11.88 10.40
CA PHE A 12 -4.53 10.75 11.26
C PHE A 12 -3.05 10.40 11.19
N THR A 13 -2.51 10.01 12.32
CA THR A 13 -1.26 9.24 12.41
C THR A 13 -1.44 7.85 11.80
N TYR A 14 -0.34 7.16 11.55
CA TYR A 14 -0.37 5.77 11.06
C TYR A 14 -1.21 4.84 11.96
N VAL A 15 -1.07 4.98 13.29
CA VAL A 15 -1.76 4.13 14.26
C VAL A 15 -3.27 4.42 14.26
N GLU A 16 -3.66 5.70 14.31
CA GLU A 16 -5.07 6.11 14.24
C GLU A 16 -5.71 5.65 12.94
N TYR A 17 -4.98 5.70 11.82
CA TYR A 17 -5.50 5.23 10.54
C TYR A 17 -5.65 3.71 10.49
N CYS A 18 -4.73 2.95 11.09
CA CYS A 18 -4.92 1.51 11.25
C CYS A 18 -6.18 1.18 12.08
N ASP A 19 -6.41 1.89 13.18
CA ASP A 19 -7.56 1.67 14.06
C ASP A 19 -8.87 2.04 13.35
N TYR A 20 -8.86 3.13 12.59
CA TYR A 20 -9.97 3.51 11.70
C TYR A 20 -10.30 2.40 10.70
N LEU A 21 -9.31 1.86 10.00
CA LEU A 21 -9.53 0.80 9.01
C LEU A 21 -9.99 -0.51 9.66
N GLN A 22 -9.49 -0.85 10.86
CA GLN A 22 -10.01 -2.00 11.62
C GLN A 22 -11.46 -1.80 12.07
N LYS A 23 -11.88 -0.57 12.40
CA LYS A 23 -13.28 -0.25 12.68
C LYS A 23 -14.14 -0.32 11.41
N LYS A 24 -13.63 0.20 10.29
CA LYS A 24 -14.34 0.26 9.00
C LYS A 24 -14.56 -1.13 8.40
N HIS A 25 -13.49 -1.91 8.29
CA HIS A 25 -13.48 -3.17 7.56
C HIS A 25 -13.56 -4.40 8.46
N GLY A 26 -13.33 -4.24 9.77
CA GLY A 26 -13.22 -5.33 10.73
C GLY A 26 -11.81 -5.90 10.86
N ILE A 27 -11.55 -6.56 11.99
CA ILE A 27 -10.27 -7.22 12.30
C ILE A 27 -10.16 -8.57 11.57
N GLY A 28 -8.93 -9.02 11.32
CA GLY A 28 -8.65 -10.38 10.83
C GLY A 28 -9.33 -11.47 11.65
N LYS A 29 -9.95 -12.43 10.96
CA LYS A 29 -10.47 -13.68 11.58
C LYS A 29 -9.41 -14.76 11.75
N TYR A 30 -8.33 -14.65 11.00
CA TYR A 30 -7.25 -15.62 10.96
C TYR A 30 -5.91 -14.91 10.88
N ASP A 31 -4.91 -15.47 11.56
CA ASP A 31 -3.52 -14.99 11.48
C ASP A 31 -3.04 -15.02 10.03
N TYR A 32 -2.22 -14.03 9.66
CA TYR A 32 -1.68 -13.90 8.30
C TYR A 32 -0.74 -15.05 7.95
N MET A 33 0.09 -15.49 8.90
CA MET A 33 0.89 -16.71 8.79
C MET A 33 0.49 -17.74 9.83
N THR A 34 0.60 -19.01 9.44
CA THR A 34 0.55 -20.14 10.37
C THR A 34 1.81 -20.17 11.25
N LYS A 35 1.80 -20.94 12.35
CA LYS A 35 2.99 -21.14 13.22
C LYS A 35 4.22 -21.70 12.48
N LEU A 36 4.03 -22.27 11.29
CA LEU A 36 5.10 -22.73 10.39
C LEU A 36 5.54 -21.67 9.36
N TRP A 37 5.12 -20.41 9.56
CA TRP A 37 5.43 -19.26 8.72
C TRP A 37 4.95 -19.36 7.26
N ASN A 38 3.93 -20.18 7.02
CA ASN A 38 3.26 -20.24 5.72
C ASN A 38 2.06 -19.29 5.72
N LYS A 39 1.87 -18.53 4.63
CA LYS A 39 0.69 -17.65 4.46
C LYS A 39 -0.59 -18.44 4.62
N ASN A 40 -1.48 -17.95 5.48
CA ASN A 40 -2.79 -18.52 5.69
C ASN A 40 -3.75 -18.04 4.59
N THR A 41 -4.20 -18.93 3.71
CA THR A 41 -5.09 -18.54 2.60
C THR A 41 -6.43 -17.97 3.08
N LYS A 42 -6.87 -18.31 4.30
CA LYS A 42 -8.11 -17.83 4.91
C LYS A 42 -8.05 -16.38 5.39
N CYS A 43 -6.85 -15.79 5.48
CA CYS A 43 -6.71 -14.39 5.90
C CYS A 43 -7.01 -13.39 4.76
N THR A 44 -7.25 -13.87 3.53
CA THR A 44 -7.44 -13.01 2.36
C THR A 44 -8.89 -12.55 2.21
N ARG A 45 -9.09 -11.29 1.79
CA ARG A 45 -10.42 -10.67 1.55
C ARG A 45 -10.52 -10.01 0.17
N THR A 46 -9.73 -10.50 -0.78
CA THR A 46 -9.70 -9.95 -2.14
C THR A 46 -10.99 -10.19 -2.93
N LYS A 47 -11.87 -11.10 -2.47
CA LYS A 47 -13.25 -11.22 -2.99
C LYS A 47 -14.10 -9.98 -2.69
N GLU A 48 -13.75 -9.24 -1.63
CA GLU A 48 -14.38 -7.98 -1.24
C GLU A 48 -13.64 -6.78 -1.82
N GLY A 49 -12.59 -7.01 -2.63
CA GLY A 49 -11.69 -5.96 -3.13
C GLY A 49 -10.67 -5.45 -2.10
N LEU A 50 -10.54 -6.12 -0.95
CA LEU A 50 -9.65 -5.71 0.13
C LEU A 50 -8.37 -6.54 0.18
N ILE A 51 -7.26 -5.87 0.45
CA ILE A 51 -5.94 -6.43 0.69
C ILE A 51 -5.58 -6.36 2.17
N ALA A 52 -4.71 -7.27 2.61
CA ALA A 52 -4.23 -7.31 3.99
C ALA A 52 -2.94 -6.51 4.11
N HIS A 53 -2.86 -5.66 5.13
CA HIS A 53 -1.70 -4.86 5.51
C HIS A 53 -1.32 -5.19 6.95
N HIS A 54 -0.03 -5.33 7.25
CA HIS A 54 0.46 -5.59 8.60
C HIS A 54 0.64 -4.28 9.37
N LYS A 55 0.05 -4.15 10.57
CA LYS A 55 0.23 -2.96 11.42
C LYS A 55 1.70 -2.68 11.72
N TYR A 56 2.55 -3.71 11.79
CA TYR A 56 3.98 -3.55 12.09
C TYR A 56 4.86 -3.29 10.86
N GLU A 57 4.29 -2.98 9.69
CA GLU A 57 5.11 -2.51 8.55
C GLU A 57 5.70 -1.10 8.76
N ASN A 58 5.31 -0.41 9.84
CA ASN A 58 6.03 0.76 10.35
C ASN A 58 7.30 0.40 11.15
N CYS A 59 7.49 -0.86 11.51
CA CYS A 59 8.67 -1.38 12.21
C CYS A 59 9.58 -2.19 11.28
N ALA A 60 9.02 -3.00 10.38
CA ALA A 60 9.82 -3.86 9.49
C ALA A 60 9.24 -3.96 8.08
N ILE A 61 10.09 -4.22 7.09
CA ILE A 61 9.68 -4.35 5.69
C ILE A 61 9.24 -5.78 5.34
N MET A 62 8.38 -5.89 4.32
CA MET A 62 8.07 -7.16 3.64
C MET A 62 7.54 -8.26 4.56
N LEU A 63 6.75 -7.91 5.59
CA LEU A 63 6.17 -8.86 6.56
C LEU A 63 5.21 -9.89 5.94
N SER A 64 4.84 -9.70 4.67
CA SER A 64 4.13 -10.69 3.86
C SER A 64 5.01 -11.82 3.31
N LYS A 65 6.35 -11.70 3.39
CA LYS A 65 7.35 -12.68 2.95
C LYS A 65 7.90 -13.46 4.13
N LYS A 66 8.01 -14.78 3.96
CA LYS A 66 8.37 -15.71 5.03
C LYS A 66 9.72 -15.38 5.65
N GLU A 67 10.70 -15.03 4.81
CA GLU A 67 12.09 -14.79 5.20
C GLU A 67 12.20 -13.57 6.12
N PHE A 68 11.45 -12.50 5.82
CA PHE A 68 11.41 -11.29 6.63
C PHE A 68 10.55 -11.48 7.88
N ALA A 69 9.41 -12.15 7.75
CA ALA A 69 8.52 -12.40 8.88
C ALA A 69 9.22 -13.21 9.99
N MET A 70 10.02 -14.22 9.63
CA MET A 70 10.75 -15.06 10.59
C MET A 70 11.79 -14.31 11.43
N SER A 71 12.30 -13.18 10.94
CA SER A 71 13.25 -12.33 11.66
C SER A 71 12.57 -11.37 12.65
N ASN A 72 11.24 -11.38 12.71
CA ASN A 72 10.43 -10.47 13.52
C ASN A 72 9.50 -11.26 14.47
N PRO A 73 8.94 -10.63 15.51
CA PRO A 73 8.00 -11.30 16.42
C PRO A 73 6.82 -11.93 15.69
N PHE A 74 6.51 -13.20 16.00
CA PHE A 74 5.38 -13.91 15.40
C PHE A 74 4.05 -13.21 15.69
N GLU A 75 3.95 -12.52 16.82
CA GLU A 75 2.80 -11.72 17.24
C GLU A 75 2.37 -10.72 16.16
N TRP A 76 3.30 -10.22 15.34
CA TRP A 76 3.01 -9.27 14.26
C TRP A 76 2.20 -9.90 13.13
N GLN A 77 2.20 -11.24 13.02
CA GLN A 77 1.41 -12.00 12.05
C GLN A 77 0.01 -12.35 12.55
N LEU A 78 -0.32 -12.05 13.81
CA LEU A 78 -1.63 -12.38 14.40
C LEU A 78 -2.75 -11.56 13.76
N ALA A 79 -3.94 -12.15 13.70
CA ALA A 79 -5.11 -11.56 13.04
C ALA A 79 -5.47 -10.15 13.53
N LYS A 80 -5.27 -9.89 14.84
CA LYS A 80 -5.48 -8.58 15.47
C LYS A 80 -4.54 -7.48 14.98
N ASN A 81 -3.43 -7.86 14.37
CA ASN A 81 -2.39 -6.97 13.86
C ASN A 81 -2.44 -6.84 12.33
N ILE A 82 -3.52 -7.32 11.72
CA ILE A 82 -3.81 -7.16 10.30
C ILE A 82 -4.91 -6.11 10.13
N VAL A 83 -4.68 -5.21 9.18
CA VAL A 83 -5.63 -4.23 8.67
C VAL A 83 -6.07 -4.68 7.29
N PHE A 84 -7.33 -4.48 6.96
CA PHE A 84 -7.79 -4.62 5.59
C PHE A 84 -7.99 -3.24 4.97
N CYS A 85 -7.61 -3.10 3.71
CA CYS A 85 -7.65 -1.84 3.00
C CYS A 85 -7.91 -2.06 1.50
N ASP A 86 -8.45 -1.06 0.81
CA ASP A 86 -8.33 -0.94 -0.65
C ASP A 86 -6.96 -0.36 -1.06
N TYR A 87 -6.69 -0.27 -2.36
CA TYR A 87 -5.38 0.20 -2.86
C TYR A 87 -5.03 1.64 -2.45
N LEU A 88 -6.02 2.54 -2.34
CA LEU A 88 -5.75 3.94 -1.99
C LEU A 88 -5.53 4.09 -0.49
N GLU A 89 -6.29 3.34 0.31
CA GLU A 89 -6.05 3.21 1.75
C GLU A 89 -4.67 2.62 2.03
N HIS A 90 -4.27 1.59 1.27
CA HIS A 90 -2.93 0.99 1.37
C HIS A 90 -1.83 1.96 0.99
N LEU A 91 -2.01 2.73 -0.09
CA LEU A 91 -1.07 3.79 -0.44
C LEU A 91 -0.92 4.81 0.70
N LEU A 92 -2.04 5.26 1.29
CA LEU A 92 -1.99 6.20 2.41
C LEU A 92 -1.30 5.60 3.64
N LEU A 93 -1.54 4.32 3.97
CA LEU A 93 -0.80 3.63 5.04
C LEU A 93 0.72 3.72 4.83
N HIS A 94 1.22 3.41 3.63
CA HIS A 94 2.64 3.50 3.35
C HIS A 94 3.19 4.94 3.37
N VAL A 95 2.40 5.93 2.94
CA VAL A 95 2.79 7.35 3.07
C VAL A 95 2.90 7.75 4.54
N LEU A 96 1.94 7.36 5.38
CA LEU A 96 1.97 7.63 6.82
C LEU A 96 3.16 6.94 7.50
N ILE A 97 3.53 5.73 7.09
CA ILE A 97 4.75 5.06 7.57
C ILE A 97 6.01 5.88 7.21
N CYS A 98 6.08 6.43 6.00
CA CYS A 98 7.21 7.27 5.60
C CYS A 98 7.29 8.57 6.41
N GLU A 99 6.14 9.14 6.77
CA GLU A 99 6.04 10.37 7.56
C GLU A 99 6.37 10.14 9.04
N GLN A 100 5.97 8.99 9.56
CA GLN A 100 6.03 8.63 10.98
C GLN A 100 6.45 7.16 11.14
N PRO A 101 7.70 6.81 10.79
CA PRO A 101 8.19 5.45 11.02
C PRO A 101 8.27 5.18 12.53
N SER A 102 8.17 3.91 12.93
CA SER A 102 8.29 3.55 14.36
C SER A 102 9.68 3.90 14.89
N GLU A 103 9.76 4.34 16.14
CA GLU A 103 11.04 4.46 16.86
C GLU A 103 11.71 3.08 17.03
N ASP A 104 10.90 2.03 17.16
CA ASP A 104 11.33 0.64 17.30
C ASP A 104 11.52 -0.08 15.95
N LYS A 105 11.69 0.66 14.85
CA LYS A 105 11.88 0.05 13.53
C LYS A 105 13.22 -0.68 13.46
N ASN A 106 13.28 -1.73 12.65
CA ASN A 106 14.52 -2.45 12.40
C ASN A 106 15.60 -1.51 11.83
N ASP A 107 16.83 -1.72 12.30
CA ASP A 107 18.00 -1.02 11.80
C ASP A 107 18.18 -1.26 10.31
N LEU A 108 18.64 -0.23 9.59
CA LEU A 108 18.90 -0.27 8.14
C LEU A 108 17.67 -0.56 7.26
N GLU A 109 16.47 -0.67 7.83
CA GLU A 109 15.23 -0.84 7.06
C GLU A 109 14.54 0.50 6.79
N ALA A 110 14.29 0.77 5.51
CA ALA A 110 13.54 1.92 5.02
C ALA A 110 12.05 1.54 4.88
N VAL A 111 11.33 1.60 6.01
CA VAL A 111 9.90 1.28 6.07
C VAL A 111 9.07 2.26 5.24
N GLY A 112 7.92 1.79 4.72
CA GLY A 112 7.00 2.59 3.92
C GLY A 112 7.45 2.82 2.47
N ILE A 113 8.62 3.43 2.26
CA ILE A 113 9.04 4.01 0.98
C ILE A 113 9.06 3.00 -0.16
N GLY A 114 9.57 1.79 0.11
CA GLY A 114 9.65 0.71 -0.87
C GLY A 114 8.27 0.24 -1.34
N GLY A 115 7.28 0.20 -0.43
CA GLY A 115 5.89 -0.12 -0.74
C GLY A 115 5.29 0.87 -1.75
N VAL A 116 5.53 2.16 -1.52
CA VAL A 116 5.08 3.24 -2.41
C VAL A 116 5.71 3.10 -3.81
N ILE A 117 7.05 3.19 -3.90
CA ILE A 117 7.73 3.44 -5.19
C ILE A 117 8.02 2.18 -6.03
N ASN A 118 8.00 0.99 -5.43
CA ASN A 118 8.30 -0.26 -6.15
C ASN A 118 7.07 -1.11 -6.45
N PHE A 119 5.95 -0.86 -5.75
CA PHE A 119 4.74 -1.70 -5.86
C PHE A 119 3.49 -0.87 -6.14
N ILE A 120 3.03 -0.07 -5.18
CA ILE A 120 1.68 0.49 -5.21
C ILE A 120 1.55 1.59 -6.27
N VAL A 121 2.47 2.56 -6.28
CA VAL A 121 2.41 3.65 -7.27
C VAL A 121 2.59 3.14 -8.70
N PRO A 122 3.58 2.27 -9.00
CA PRO A 122 3.72 1.71 -10.34
C PRO A 122 2.48 0.93 -10.82
N GLU A 123 1.78 0.25 -9.91
CA GLU A 123 0.57 -0.50 -10.25
C GLU A 123 -0.63 0.43 -10.48
N LEU A 124 -0.80 1.44 -9.64
CA LEU A 124 -1.85 2.45 -9.81
C LEU A 124 -1.64 3.31 -11.06
N ASN A 125 -0.39 3.59 -11.43
CA ASN A 125 -0.05 4.24 -12.70
C ASN A 125 -0.58 3.43 -13.89
N ASP A 126 -0.31 2.12 -13.92
CA ASP A 126 -0.80 1.23 -14.97
C ASP A 126 -2.32 1.22 -15.00
N PHE A 127 -2.95 1.03 -13.84
CA PHE A 127 -4.40 0.94 -13.69
C PHE A 127 -5.12 2.19 -14.17
N TYR A 128 -4.75 3.37 -13.65
CA TYR A 128 -5.38 4.64 -14.05
C TYR A 128 -5.01 5.09 -15.47
N SER A 129 -4.01 4.43 -16.10
CA SER A 129 -3.70 4.59 -17.54
C SER A 129 -4.45 3.59 -18.42
N GLY A 130 -5.36 2.78 -17.84
CA GLY A 130 -6.23 1.87 -18.57
C GLY A 130 -5.76 0.42 -18.62
N TRP A 131 -4.72 0.03 -17.86
CA TRP A 131 -4.37 -1.38 -17.74
C TRP A 131 -5.46 -2.15 -16.99
N VAL A 132 -5.87 -3.29 -17.55
CA VAL A 132 -6.85 -4.19 -16.96
C VAL A 132 -6.20 -5.55 -16.70
N THR A 133 -6.24 -5.98 -15.45
CA THR A 133 -5.74 -7.29 -15.03
C THR A 133 -6.63 -8.42 -15.54
N LYS A 134 -6.02 -9.59 -15.79
CA LYS A 134 -6.75 -10.85 -16.04
C LYS A 134 -7.06 -11.62 -14.76
N GLN A 135 -6.58 -11.15 -13.61
CA GLN A 135 -6.76 -11.81 -12.33
C GLN A 135 -8.00 -11.28 -11.61
N GLU A 136 -8.98 -12.15 -11.37
CA GLU A 136 -10.28 -11.76 -10.78
C GLU A 136 -10.12 -11.04 -9.43
N TRP A 137 -9.21 -11.54 -8.58
CA TRP A 137 -8.98 -10.95 -7.27
C TRP A 137 -8.48 -9.49 -7.36
N GLN A 138 -7.63 -9.19 -8.36
CA GLN A 138 -7.06 -7.86 -8.54
C GLN A 138 -8.09 -6.94 -9.22
N LYS A 139 -8.91 -7.48 -10.10
CA LYS A 139 -10.06 -6.77 -10.69
C LYS A 139 -11.02 -6.29 -9.59
N ASN A 140 -11.37 -7.14 -8.63
CA ASN A 140 -12.21 -6.74 -7.50
C ASN A 140 -11.62 -5.56 -6.71
N CYS A 141 -10.31 -5.59 -6.46
CA CYS A 141 -9.63 -4.51 -5.75
C CYS A 141 -9.60 -3.20 -6.57
N HIS A 142 -9.35 -3.29 -7.88
CA HIS A 142 -9.39 -2.14 -8.79
C HIS A 142 -10.80 -1.54 -8.91
N ASP A 143 -11.83 -2.38 -8.92
CA ASP A 143 -13.22 -1.94 -9.03
C ASP A 143 -13.65 -1.02 -7.87
N LEU A 144 -13.04 -1.17 -6.67
CA LEU A 144 -13.31 -0.30 -5.51
C LEU A 144 -12.74 1.12 -5.65
N ILE A 145 -11.69 1.31 -6.45
CA ILE A 145 -10.95 2.58 -6.52
C ILE A 145 -11.04 3.26 -7.89
N LYS A 146 -11.69 2.63 -8.87
CA LYS A 146 -11.72 3.12 -10.27
C LYS A 146 -12.21 4.56 -10.45
N GLY A 147 -13.07 5.04 -9.54
CA GLY A 147 -13.63 6.39 -9.57
C GLY A 147 -12.79 7.44 -8.83
N ASP A 148 -11.71 7.04 -8.16
CA ASP A 148 -11.05 7.85 -7.13
C ASP A 148 -9.62 8.28 -7.53
N LYS A 149 -9.40 8.54 -8.83
CA LYS A 149 -8.09 9.01 -9.34
C LYS A 149 -7.63 10.30 -8.65
N ASP A 150 -8.55 11.19 -8.32
CA ASP A 150 -8.20 12.45 -7.64
C ASP A 150 -7.63 12.22 -6.24
N VAL A 151 -8.12 11.20 -5.53
CA VAL A 151 -7.57 10.78 -4.23
C VAL A 151 -6.16 10.24 -4.41
N TYR A 152 -5.94 9.40 -5.43
CA TYR A 152 -4.62 8.92 -5.77
C TYR A 152 -3.62 10.07 -5.99
N LEU A 153 -3.96 11.03 -6.85
CA LEU A 153 -3.10 12.20 -7.12
C LEU A 153 -2.89 13.06 -5.86
N THR A 154 -3.91 13.20 -5.00
CA THR A 154 -3.80 13.90 -3.72
C THR A 154 -2.81 13.24 -2.77
N ILE A 155 -2.83 11.90 -2.67
CA ILE A 155 -1.88 11.15 -1.85
C ILE A 155 -0.46 11.25 -2.43
N ILE A 156 -0.30 11.21 -3.76
CA ILE A 156 1.00 11.40 -4.41
C ILE A 156 1.57 12.78 -4.11
N LYS A 157 0.73 13.83 -4.17
CA LYS A 157 1.15 15.19 -3.80
C LYS A 157 1.63 15.25 -2.35
N ARG A 158 0.88 14.65 -1.42
CA ARG A 158 1.28 14.54 -0.01
C ARG A 158 2.64 13.85 0.11
N PHE A 159 2.78 12.66 -0.47
CA PHE A 159 4.01 11.88 -0.44
C PHE A 159 5.23 12.66 -0.96
N ARG A 160 5.10 13.35 -2.10
CA ARG A 160 6.17 14.22 -2.63
C ARG A 160 6.53 15.32 -1.65
N SER A 161 5.54 15.95 -1.01
CA SER A 161 5.78 17.06 -0.09
C SER A 161 6.42 16.62 1.23
N SER A 162 5.96 15.50 1.82
CA SER A 162 6.35 15.07 3.16
C SER A 162 7.58 14.17 3.16
N CYS A 163 7.82 13.42 2.08
CA CYS A 163 8.91 12.45 2.00
C CYS A 163 10.11 12.91 1.16
N LYS A 164 10.12 14.14 0.62
CA LYS A 164 11.22 14.66 -0.22
C LYS A 164 12.62 14.57 0.41
N ASN A 165 12.69 14.60 1.74
CA ASN A 165 13.96 14.54 2.49
C ASN A 165 14.31 13.12 2.92
N ASN A 166 13.47 12.12 2.64
CA ASN A 166 13.79 10.73 2.92
C ASN A 166 14.96 10.29 2.01
N PRO A 167 16.07 9.73 2.55
CA PRO A 167 17.24 9.35 1.74
C PRO A 167 16.95 8.36 0.61
N PHE A 168 15.86 7.61 0.72
CA PHE A 168 15.44 6.60 -0.26
C PHE A 168 14.35 7.10 -1.20
N PHE A 169 13.89 8.34 -1.03
CA PHE A 169 12.94 8.95 -1.95
C PHE A 169 13.60 9.16 -3.31
N SER A 170 12.87 8.77 -4.36
CA SER A 170 13.27 8.98 -5.75
C SER A 170 12.02 9.36 -6.53
N GLU A 171 12.05 10.54 -7.18
CA GLU A 171 10.97 10.96 -8.07
C GLU A 171 10.79 9.98 -9.23
N ASP A 172 11.87 9.38 -9.75
CA ASP A 172 11.79 8.33 -10.78
C ASP A 172 10.95 7.13 -10.32
N GLY A 173 10.87 6.88 -9.02
CA GLY A 173 9.99 5.90 -8.41
C GLY A 173 8.50 6.11 -8.72
N LEU A 174 8.09 7.37 -8.92
CA LEU A 174 6.71 7.74 -9.23
C LEU A 174 6.36 7.58 -10.72
N PHE A 175 7.37 7.45 -11.58
CA PHE A 175 7.22 7.37 -13.04
C PHE A 175 7.51 5.98 -13.60
N LYS A 176 7.01 4.95 -12.90
CA LYS A 176 7.22 3.54 -13.25
C LYS A 176 5.91 2.85 -13.59
N SER A 177 6.04 1.82 -14.42
CA SER A 177 5.01 0.82 -14.69
C SER A 177 5.35 -0.47 -13.94
N PHE A 178 4.39 -1.03 -13.21
CA PHE A 178 4.59 -2.30 -12.52
C PHE A 178 4.63 -3.47 -13.49
N ASN A 179 3.78 -3.42 -14.52
CA ASN A 179 3.52 -4.52 -15.44
C ASN A 179 4.48 -4.58 -16.64
N GLU A 180 5.29 -3.54 -16.85
CA GLU A 180 6.30 -3.49 -17.93
C GLU A 180 7.31 -4.63 -17.83
N ARG A 181 7.83 -4.92 -16.63
CA ARG A 181 8.79 -6.02 -16.41
C ARG A 181 8.24 -7.42 -16.73
N TYR A 182 6.92 -7.56 -16.82
CA TYR A 182 6.25 -8.81 -17.16
C TYR A 182 5.79 -8.83 -18.64
N GLY A 183 6.04 -7.78 -19.41
CA GLY A 183 5.55 -7.64 -20.78
C GLY A 183 4.02 -7.49 -20.89
N LEU A 184 3.34 -7.16 -19.79
CA LEU A 184 1.87 -7.05 -19.72
C LEU A 184 1.36 -5.62 -19.97
N TRP A 185 2.23 -4.63 -19.84
CA TRP A 185 1.95 -3.23 -20.09
C TRP A 185 3.22 -2.50 -20.56
N SER A 186 3.13 -1.21 -20.86
CA SER A 186 4.29 -0.39 -21.21
C SER A 186 4.23 0.94 -20.48
N SER A 187 5.37 1.37 -19.94
CA SER A 187 5.52 2.67 -19.27
C SER A 187 5.18 3.84 -20.21
N THR A 188 5.32 3.66 -21.52
CA THR A 188 4.91 4.67 -22.52
C THR A 188 3.42 4.98 -22.49
N LYS A 189 2.57 4.00 -22.15
CA LYS A 189 1.11 4.19 -22.02
C LYS A 189 0.73 5.01 -20.78
N ASN A 190 1.63 5.10 -19.81
CA ASN A 190 1.43 5.88 -18.59
C ASN A 190 1.87 7.35 -18.73
N LYS A 191 2.25 7.79 -19.93
CA LYS A 191 2.76 9.16 -20.16
C LYS A 191 1.78 10.25 -19.69
N SER A 192 0.47 10.05 -19.85
CA SER A 192 -0.54 11.02 -19.38
C SER A 192 -0.48 11.17 -17.86
N ILE A 193 -0.56 10.06 -17.12
CA ILE A 193 -0.57 10.11 -15.66
C ILE A 193 0.77 10.59 -15.10
N TYR A 194 1.89 10.27 -15.76
CA TYR A 194 3.19 10.84 -15.37
C TYR A 194 3.23 12.36 -15.51
N ASN A 195 2.62 12.92 -16.56
CA ASN A 195 2.53 14.37 -16.72
C ASN A 195 1.62 15.01 -15.66
N GLU A 196 0.50 14.36 -15.32
CA GLU A 196 -0.36 14.78 -14.21
C GLU A 196 0.44 14.79 -12.90
N ILE A 197 1.15 13.72 -12.57
CA ILE A 197 1.99 13.62 -11.36
C ILE A 197 3.10 14.68 -11.33
N LYS A 198 3.76 14.96 -12.46
CA LYS A 198 4.78 16.02 -12.56
C LYS A 198 4.24 17.42 -12.28
N SER A 199 2.96 17.65 -12.55
CA SER A 199 2.31 18.95 -12.35
C SER A 199 1.81 19.22 -10.93
N LEU A 200 1.88 18.22 -10.03
CA LEU A 200 1.49 18.33 -8.62
C LEU A 200 2.48 19.14 -7.79
#